data_AF-A0A1G3HBL0-F1
#
_entry.id   AF-A0A1G3HBL0-F1
#
_cell.length_a   1.000
_cell.length_b   1.000
_cell.length_c   1.000
_cell.angle_alpha   90.00
_cell.angle_beta   90.00
_cell.angle_gamma   90.00
#
_symmetry.space_group_name_H-M   'P 1'
#
loop_
_entity.id
_entity.type
_entity.pdbx_description
1 polymer ?
#
loop_
_entity_poly.entity_id
_entity_poly.type
_entity_poly.pdbx_seq_one_letter_code
_entity_poly.pdbx_strand_id
1 'polypeptide(L)'
;MRDAAISGDTALPARRIILGAMASSQNLTPRAALLVGLLFVASGIFPMLAAFDIGPLRQEDINGPPWLGFAAGGTFVAAGLAIIAGPQAPLANGLFAVLALAGLASIGNWVAFGFGERVCSGSISLPWLWGESDFSGLGCRIPFGIGALITDAFLSYMIVSLLQQALGGPPRLARLLKAAERLILASLMPILLPLVVVALLGAALGALKTRLTTGAWPRNEEFIARQKAKGLLGRFGRKAPPSE
;
A
#
# COMPACT_ATOMS: atom_id res chain seq x y z
N MET A 1 -1.16 45.99 -28.12
CA MET A 1 -0.69 46.06 -26.71
C MET A 1 -1.72 45.29 -25.88
N ARG A 2 -1.37 44.07 -25.45
CA ARG A 2 -1.07 43.71 -24.04
C ARG A 2 -2.34 43.75 -23.17
N ASP A 3 -2.81 42.71 -22.47
CA ASP A 3 -2.19 41.51 -21.94
C ASP A 3 -3.24 40.42 -21.67
N ALA A 4 -2.75 39.18 -21.63
CA ALA A 4 -3.48 37.99 -21.19
C ALA A 4 -3.65 37.98 -19.66
N ALA A 5 -4.86 37.65 -19.19
CA ALA A 5 -5.10 37.25 -17.80
C ALA A 5 -5.56 35.79 -17.78
N ILE A 6 -4.58 34.90 -17.62
CA ILE A 6 -4.79 33.51 -17.20
C ILE A 6 -4.95 33.56 -15.67
N SER A 7 -6.18 33.43 -15.19
CA SER A 7 -6.49 33.08 -13.80
C SER A 7 -7.22 31.73 -13.89
N GLY A 8 -6.68 30.59 -13.47
CA GLY A 8 -6.00 30.35 -12.21
C GLY A 8 -6.84 29.44 -11.32
N ASP A 9 -7.58 28.46 -11.89
CA ASP A 9 -8.63 27.74 -11.13
C ASP A 9 -8.74 26.22 -11.45
N THR A 10 -7.67 25.59 -11.92
CA THR A 10 -7.68 24.16 -12.30
C THR A 10 -6.99 23.22 -11.31
N ALA A 11 -6.45 23.72 -10.19
CA ALA A 11 -5.68 22.91 -9.24
C ALA A 11 -6.46 22.42 -8.01
N LEU A 12 -7.72 22.84 -7.81
CA LEU A 12 -8.53 22.46 -6.66
C LEU A 12 -9.37 21.15 -6.74
N PRO A 13 -9.62 20.47 -7.88
CA PRO A 13 -10.47 19.27 -7.85
C PRO A 13 -9.74 18.04 -7.31
N ALA A 14 -8.44 17.87 -7.60
CA ALA A 14 -7.69 16.67 -7.21
C ALA A 14 -7.53 16.52 -5.68
N ARG A 15 -7.40 17.64 -4.95
CA ARG A 15 -7.19 17.62 -3.49
C ARG A 15 -8.46 17.26 -2.71
N ARG A 16 -9.64 17.59 -3.21
CA ARG A 16 -10.94 17.18 -2.63
C ARG A 16 -11.26 15.72 -2.89
N ILE A 17 -10.86 15.18 -4.04
CA ILE A 17 -11.11 13.77 -4.39
C ILE A 17 -10.31 12.83 -3.47
N ILE A 18 -9.06 13.18 -3.16
CA ILE A 18 -8.19 12.35 -2.30
C ILE A 18 -8.62 12.42 -0.82
N LEU A 19 -9.03 13.61 -0.33
CA LEU A 19 -9.57 13.75 1.04
C LEU A 19 -10.97 13.15 1.19
N GLY A 20 -11.80 13.21 0.15
CA GLY A 20 -13.13 12.58 0.12
C GLY A 20 -13.06 11.04 0.05
N ALA A 21 -12.00 10.47 -0.52
CA ALA A 21 -11.81 9.03 -0.59
C ALA A 21 -11.35 8.39 0.75
N MET A 22 -10.82 9.17 1.69
CA MET A 22 -10.41 8.70 3.03
C MET A 22 -11.44 8.97 4.13
N ALA A 23 -12.55 9.64 3.83
CA ALA A 23 -13.71 9.62 4.72
C ALA A 23 -14.35 8.22 4.61
N SER A 24 -13.75 7.26 5.30
CA SER A 24 -14.25 5.89 5.36
C SER A 24 -15.63 5.91 6.00
N SER A 25 -16.68 5.86 5.16
CA SER A 25 -18.02 5.51 5.63
C SER A 25 -17.93 4.08 6.15
N GLN A 26 -17.70 3.92 7.45
CA GLN A 26 -17.81 2.63 8.09
C GLN A 26 -19.25 2.17 7.90
N ASN A 27 -19.47 1.22 6.99
CA ASN A 27 -20.80 0.72 6.63
C ASN A 27 -21.40 -0.22 7.70
N LEU A 28 -20.82 -0.26 8.90
CA LEU A 28 -21.27 -1.11 10.00
C LEU A 28 -22.22 -0.33 10.90
N THR A 29 -23.32 -0.98 11.32
CA THR A 29 -24.14 -0.46 12.41
C THR A 29 -23.31 -0.43 13.71
N PRO A 30 -23.61 0.45 14.68
CA PRO A 30 -22.85 0.53 15.94
C PRO A 30 -22.79 -0.81 16.69
N ARG A 31 -23.87 -1.60 16.65
CA ARG A 31 -23.90 -2.94 17.25
C ARG A 31 -22.99 -3.93 16.51
N ALA A 32 -22.99 -3.89 15.17
CA ALA A 32 -22.10 -4.73 14.38
C ALA A 32 -20.63 -4.35 14.60
N ALA A 33 -20.32 -3.05 14.66
CA ALA A 33 -18.97 -2.56 14.98
C ALA A 33 -18.52 -3.02 16.36
N LEU A 34 -19.39 -2.96 17.38
CA LEU A 34 -19.08 -3.45 18.72
C LEU A 34 -18.80 -4.96 18.71
N LEU A 35 -19.65 -5.77 18.08
CA LEU A 35 -19.48 -7.23 18.02
C LEU A 35 -18.20 -7.63 17.29
N VAL A 36 -17.96 -7.06 16.11
CA VAL A 36 -16.74 -7.33 15.33
C VAL A 36 -15.50 -6.87 16.09
N GLY A 37 -15.55 -5.68 16.69
CA GLY A 37 -14.43 -5.16 17.48
C GLY A 37 -14.12 -6.01 18.70
N LEU A 38 -15.14 -6.44 19.45
CA LEU A 38 -14.98 -7.35 20.59
C LEU A 38 -14.42 -8.71 20.17
N LEU A 39 -14.82 -9.23 19.01
CA LEU A 39 -14.25 -10.46 18.45
C LEU A 39 -12.75 -10.29 18.19
N PHE A 40 -12.34 -9.18 17.56
CA PHE A 40 -10.92 -8.87 17.33
C PHE A 40 -10.14 -8.71 18.64
N VAL A 41 -10.71 -8.01 19.62
CA VAL A 41 -10.10 -7.86 20.96
C VAL A 41 -9.93 -9.23 21.61
N ALA A 42 -10.97 -10.06 21.63
CA ALA A 42 -10.91 -11.41 22.19
C ALA A 42 -9.86 -12.27 21.49
N SER A 43 -9.80 -12.25 20.15
CA SER A 43 -8.79 -12.98 19.38
C SER A 43 -7.36 -12.52 19.68
N GLY A 44 -7.15 -11.23 19.92
CA GLY A 44 -5.84 -10.68 20.24
C GLY A 44 -5.36 -10.95 21.66
N ILE A 45 -6.27 -11.09 22.63
CA ILE A 45 -5.91 -11.35 24.03
C ILE A 45 -5.14 -12.65 24.18
N PHE A 46 -5.50 -13.72 23.46
CA PHE A 46 -4.84 -15.03 23.58
C PHE A 46 -3.32 -14.99 23.33
N PRO A 47 -2.81 -14.56 22.15
CA PRO A 47 -1.37 -14.46 21.91
C PRO A 47 -0.69 -13.39 22.77
N MET A 48 -1.42 -12.36 23.22
CA MET A 48 -0.88 -11.34 24.12
C MET A 48 -0.60 -11.89 25.52
N LEU A 49 -1.49 -12.74 26.03
CA LEU A 49 -1.32 -13.42 27.33
C LEU A 49 -0.27 -14.54 27.26
N ALA A 50 -0.14 -15.20 26.10
CA ALA A 50 0.89 -16.21 25.86
C ALA A 50 2.31 -15.65 26.07
N ALA A 51 2.53 -14.36 25.79
CA ALA A 51 3.80 -13.68 26.05
C ALA A 51 4.21 -13.63 27.54
N PHE A 52 3.26 -13.90 28.44
CA PHE A 52 3.46 -13.93 29.88
C PHE A 52 3.13 -15.31 30.49
N ASP A 53 2.99 -16.35 29.66
CA ASP A 53 2.58 -17.70 30.06
C ASP A 53 1.23 -17.76 30.80
N ILE A 54 0.31 -16.84 30.47
CA ILE A 54 -1.04 -16.78 31.05
C ILE A 54 -2.06 -17.39 30.08
N GLY A 55 -2.88 -18.32 30.57
CA GLY A 55 -3.96 -18.93 29.79
C GLY A 55 -3.54 -20.22 29.08
N PRO A 56 -4.28 -20.62 28.02
CA PRO A 56 -4.08 -21.92 27.37
C PRO A 56 -2.89 -21.96 26.41
N LEU A 57 -2.44 -20.80 25.91
CA LEU A 57 -1.26 -20.67 25.07
C LEU A 57 -0.07 -20.26 25.94
N ARG A 58 1.09 -20.81 25.64
CA ARG A 58 2.35 -20.59 26.36
C ARG A 58 3.36 -19.88 25.47
N GLN A 59 4.43 -19.38 26.07
CA GLN A 59 5.52 -18.74 25.35
C GLN A 59 6.19 -19.71 24.35
N GLU A 60 6.22 -21.00 24.66
CA GLU A 60 6.73 -22.07 23.78
C GLU A 60 5.91 -22.24 22.48
N ASP A 61 4.66 -21.79 22.46
CA ASP A 61 3.81 -21.80 21.25
C ASP A 61 4.10 -20.59 20.33
N ILE A 62 4.90 -19.63 20.78
CA ILE A 62 5.29 -18.45 20.00
C ILE A 62 6.57 -18.77 19.23
N ASN A 63 6.50 -18.66 17.89
CA ASN A 63 7.65 -18.79 17.01
C ASN A 63 8.56 -17.54 17.05
N GLY A 64 9.13 -17.24 18.22
CA GLY A 64 10.05 -16.13 18.43
C GLY A 64 10.03 -15.61 19.87
N PRO A 65 10.71 -14.48 20.15
CA PRO A 65 10.77 -13.89 21.48
C PRO A 65 9.38 -13.48 22.01
N PRO A 66 9.20 -13.40 23.35
CA PRO A 66 7.88 -13.22 23.98
C PRO A 66 7.17 -11.93 23.54
N TRP A 67 7.94 -10.87 23.31
CA TRP A 67 7.40 -9.59 22.87
C TRP A 67 6.67 -9.67 21.52
N LEU A 68 6.97 -10.65 20.67
CA LEU A 68 6.23 -10.87 19.42
C LEU A 68 4.81 -11.35 19.67
N GLY A 69 4.57 -12.22 20.66
CA GLY A 69 3.22 -12.61 21.04
C GLY A 69 2.41 -11.40 21.51
N PHE A 70 3.05 -10.54 22.31
CA PHE A 70 2.47 -9.27 22.75
C PHE A 70 2.16 -8.33 21.58
N ALA A 71 3.09 -8.16 20.64
CA ALA A 71 2.90 -7.31 19.46
C ALA A 71 1.81 -7.87 18.52
N ALA A 72 1.79 -9.18 18.30
CA ALA A 72 0.79 -9.86 17.47
C ALA A 72 -0.60 -9.72 18.08
N GLY A 73 -0.77 -10.08 19.36
CA GLY A 73 -2.02 -9.93 20.06
C GLY A 73 -2.47 -8.48 20.19
N GLY A 74 -1.55 -7.59 20.55
CA GLY A 74 -1.78 -6.15 20.62
C GLY A 74 -2.25 -5.55 19.30
N THR A 75 -1.81 -6.09 18.16
CA THR A 75 -2.29 -5.66 16.83
C THR A 75 -3.78 -5.93 16.65
N PHE A 76 -4.25 -7.13 17.01
CA PHE A 76 -5.67 -7.49 16.95
C PHE A 76 -6.51 -6.70 17.96
N VAL A 77 -6.00 -6.51 19.17
CA VAL A 77 -6.67 -5.68 20.19
C VAL A 77 -6.81 -4.24 19.70
N ALA A 78 -5.73 -3.63 19.20
CA ALA A 78 -5.75 -2.28 18.66
C ALA A 78 -6.70 -2.17 17.45
N ALA A 79 -6.69 -3.12 16.53
CA ALA A 79 -7.62 -3.14 15.40
C ALA A 79 -9.09 -3.23 15.88
N GLY A 80 -9.40 -4.08 16.85
CA GLY A 80 -10.74 -4.19 17.42
C GLY A 80 -11.20 -2.89 18.09
N LEU A 81 -10.31 -2.23 18.86
CA LEU A 81 -10.59 -0.92 19.45
C LEU A 81 -10.77 0.18 18.41
N ALA A 82 -10.02 0.14 17.30
CA ALA A 82 -10.23 1.07 16.18
C ALA A 82 -11.63 0.89 15.58
N ILE A 83 -12.09 -0.35 15.38
CA ILE A 83 -13.42 -0.65 14.85
C ILE A 83 -14.53 -0.13 15.79
N ILE A 84 -14.36 -0.31 17.10
CA ILE A 84 -15.32 0.17 18.12
C ILE A 84 -15.36 1.70 18.16
N ALA A 85 -14.19 2.34 18.14
CA ALA A 85 -14.08 3.80 18.16
C ALA A 85 -14.77 4.44 16.95
N GLY A 86 -14.56 3.86 15.77
CA GLY A 86 -15.22 4.24 14.53
C GLY A 86 -15.11 5.74 14.17
N PRO A 87 -15.94 6.23 13.25
CA PRO A 87 -15.92 7.64 12.83
C PRO A 87 -16.43 8.60 13.91
N GLN A 88 -17.16 8.12 14.92
CA GLN A 88 -17.62 8.96 16.04
C GLN A 88 -16.47 9.43 16.96
N ALA A 89 -15.33 8.74 16.96
CA ALA A 89 -14.15 9.10 17.72
C ALA A 89 -12.89 9.04 16.83
N PRO A 90 -12.74 9.99 15.87
CA PRO A 90 -11.74 9.88 14.79
C PRO A 90 -10.29 9.88 15.30
N LEU A 91 -9.98 10.62 16.37
CA LEU A 91 -8.65 10.61 16.98
C LEU A 91 -8.33 9.27 17.66
N ALA A 92 -9.31 8.68 18.36
CA ALA A 92 -9.13 7.38 18.99
C ALA A 92 -9.03 6.26 17.95
N ASN A 93 -9.91 6.28 16.93
CA ASN A 93 -9.83 5.37 15.79
C ASN A 93 -8.47 5.45 15.09
N GLY A 94 -8.00 6.67 14.79
CA GLY A 94 -6.69 6.90 14.18
C GLY A 94 -5.53 6.40 15.05
N LEU A 95 -5.57 6.67 16.35
CA LEU A 95 -4.56 6.18 17.31
C LEU A 95 -4.50 4.65 17.34
N PHE A 96 -5.64 3.99 17.48
CA PHE A 96 -5.70 2.54 17.52
C PHE A 96 -5.30 1.90 16.18
N ALA A 97 -5.64 2.53 15.05
CA ALA A 97 -5.17 2.08 13.75
C ALA A 97 -3.64 2.24 13.59
N VAL A 98 -3.05 3.32 14.11
CA VAL A 98 -1.59 3.49 14.18
C VAL A 98 -0.95 2.39 15.04
N LEU A 99 -1.53 2.07 16.20
CA LEU A 99 -1.01 1.01 17.08
C LEU A 99 -1.08 -0.37 16.42
N ALA A 100 -2.18 -0.68 15.74
CA ALA A 100 -2.33 -1.91 14.98
C ALA A 100 -1.27 -2.01 13.87
N LEU A 101 -1.09 -0.93 13.12
CA LEU A 101 -0.12 -0.88 12.03
C LEU A 101 1.34 -0.94 12.55
N ALA A 102 1.61 -0.32 13.69
CA ALA A 102 2.91 -0.38 14.38
C ALA A 102 3.24 -1.80 14.87
N GLY A 103 2.25 -2.54 15.38
CA GLY A 103 2.44 -3.94 15.76
C GLY A 103 2.76 -4.82 14.54
N LEU A 104 2.01 -4.65 13.45
CA LEU A 104 2.25 -5.34 12.18
C LEU A 104 3.64 -5.03 11.60
N ALA A 105 4.02 -3.75 11.61
CA ALA A 105 5.35 -3.28 11.23
C ALA A 105 6.45 -3.91 12.09
N SER A 106 6.26 -3.96 13.42
CA SER A 106 7.25 -4.52 14.35
C SER A 106 7.50 -6.00 14.08
N ILE A 107 6.45 -6.77 13.83
CA ILE A 107 6.56 -8.21 13.52
C ILE A 107 7.30 -8.41 12.19
N GLY A 108 6.87 -7.71 11.14
CA GLY A 108 7.52 -7.79 9.82
C GLY A 108 8.98 -7.38 9.85
N ASN A 109 9.30 -6.29 10.54
CA ASN A 109 10.67 -5.82 10.72
C ASN A 109 11.53 -6.81 11.51
N TRP A 110 10.99 -7.49 12.53
CA TRP A 110 11.75 -8.52 13.21
C TRP A 110 12.04 -9.72 12.31
N VAL A 111 11.04 -10.24 11.59
CA VAL A 111 11.25 -11.37 10.68
C VAL A 111 12.29 -11.03 9.60
N ALA A 112 12.21 -9.83 9.01
CA ALA A 112 13.10 -9.41 7.94
C ALA A 112 14.50 -8.99 8.43
N PHE A 113 14.55 -8.12 9.44
CA PHE A 113 15.75 -7.35 9.83
C PHE A 113 16.12 -7.50 11.31
N GLY A 114 15.32 -8.20 12.11
CA GLY A 114 15.50 -8.31 13.56
C GLY A 114 16.73 -9.07 14.01
N PHE A 115 17.01 -8.99 15.31
CA PHE A 115 18.06 -9.80 15.95
C PHE A 115 17.54 -11.19 16.32
N GLY A 116 18.46 -12.15 16.38
CA GLY A 116 18.17 -13.55 16.77
C GLY A 116 17.81 -14.44 15.58
N GLU A 117 17.19 -15.58 15.91
CA GLU A 117 16.91 -16.67 14.96
C GLU A 117 16.01 -16.24 13.80
N ARG A 118 15.08 -15.30 14.04
CA ARG A 118 14.10 -14.82 13.05
C ARG A 118 13.48 -15.99 12.31
N VAL A 119 12.87 -16.87 13.11
CA VAL A 119 12.27 -18.11 12.64
C VAL A 119 11.19 -17.74 11.63
N CYS A 120 11.35 -18.27 10.42
CA CYS A 120 10.29 -18.24 9.44
C CYS A 120 10.38 -19.46 8.54
N SER A 121 9.22 -20.11 8.38
CA SER A 121 8.99 -21.20 7.45
C SER A 121 7.64 -20.97 6.76
N GLY A 122 7.52 -21.51 5.56
CA GLY A 122 6.28 -21.53 4.81
C GLY A 122 6.42 -22.48 3.63
N SER A 123 5.28 -22.87 3.06
CA SER A 123 5.22 -23.58 1.80
C SER A 123 4.44 -22.74 0.81
N ILE A 124 4.96 -22.60 -0.41
CA ILE A 124 4.22 -22.03 -1.53
C ILE A 124 3.80 -23.17 -2.45
N SER A 125 2.49 -23.36 -2.60
CA SER A 125 1.90 -24.22 -3.61
C SER A 125 1.45 -23.35 -4.79
N LEU A 126 2.25 -23.34 -5.86
CA LEU A 126 1.85 -22.72 -7.12
C LEU A 126 1.12 -23.78 -7.98
N PRO A 127 -0.07 -23.49 -8.55
CA PRO A 127 -0.87 -24.49 -9.28
C PRO A 127 -0.16 -25.20 -10.44
N TRP A 128 0.92 -24.61 -10.97
CA TRP A 128 1.74 -25.10 -12.09
C TRP A 128 3.12 -25.61 -11.67
N LEU A 129 3.48 -25.48 -10.38
CA LEU A 129 4.74 -25.99 -9.84
C LEU A 129 4.38 -27.21 -8.98
N TRP A 130 4.54 -28.41 -9.55
CA TRP A 130 4.28 -29.67 -8.86
C TRP A 130 5.46 -29.95 -7.92
N GLY A 131 5.49 -29.24 -6.80
CA GLY A 131 6.49 -29.37 -5.76
C GLY A 131 6.22 -28.39 -4.64
N GLU A 132 6.12 -28.90 -3.41
CA GLU A 132 6.25 -28.07 -2.22
C GLU A 132 7.68 -27.53 -2.20
N SER A 133 7.82 -26.22 -2.41
CA SER A 133 9.12 -25.57 -2.23
C SER A 133 9.21 -25.11 -0.78
N ASP A 134 10.17 -25.65 -0.04
CA ASP A 134 10.50 -25.18 1.31
C ASP A 134 10.89 -23.71 1.23
N PHE A 135 10.01 -22.86 1.76
CA PHE A 135 10.16 -21.41 1.72
C PHE A 135 10.76 -20.92 3.04
N SER A 136 11.96 -21.41 3.34
CA SER A 136 12.72 -21.05 4.55
C SER A 136 13.84 -20.04 4.24
N GLY A 137 14.40 -19.43 5.29
CA GLY A 137 15.53 -18.50 5.16
C GLY A 137 15.19 -17.26 4.33
N LEU A 138 15.99 -16.96 3.30
CA LEU A 138 15.80 -15.78 2.46
C LEU A 138 14.48 -15.80 1.68
N GLY A 139 13.98 -16.98 1.32
CA GLY A 139 12.70 -17.14 0.62
C GLY A 139 11.58 -16.46 1.40
N CYS A 140 11.42 -16.81 2.67
CA CYS A 140 10.44 -16.14 3.54
C CYS A 140 10.80 -14.67 3.85
N ARG A 141 12.06 -14.36 4.13
CA ARG A 141 12.42 -13.03 4.67
C ARG A 141 12.26 -11.90 3.65
N ILE A 142 12.44 -12.17 2.36
CA ILE A 142 12.30 -11.14 1.32
C ILE A 142 10.85 -10.59 1.26
N PRO A 143 9.80 -11.42 1.12
CA PRO A 143 8.42 -10.95 1.19
C PRO A 143 8.07 -10.21 2.49
N PHE A 144 8.52 -10.72 3.65
CA PHE A 144 8.32 -10.01 4.92
C PHE A 144 9.04 -8.66 4.95
N GLY A 145 10.24 -8.55 4.37
CA GLY A 145 10.97 -7.29 4.26
C GLY A 145 10.27 -6.28 3.36
N ILE A 146 9.76 -6.72 2.21
CA ILE A 146 8.95 -5.86 1.32
C ILE A 146 7.68 -5.41 2.06
N GLY A 147 6.97 -6.34 2.71
CA GLY A 147 5.78 -6.05 3.49
C GLY A 147 6.06 -5.07 4.64
N ALA A 148 7.17 -5.24 5.35
CA ALA A 148 7.60 -4.36 6.43
C ALA A 148 7.85 -2.93 5.92
N LEU A 149 8.59 -2.77 4.82
CA LEU A 149 8.85 -1.45 4.22
C LEU A 149 7.56 -0.75 3.78
N ILE A 150 6.61 -1.49 3.19
CA ILE A 150 5.30 -0.95 2.82
C ILE A 150 4.52 -0.53 4.07
N THR A 151 4.49 -1.39 5.09
CA THR A 151 3.77 -1.15 6.35
C THR A 151 4.36 0.06 7.09
N ASP A 152 5.68 0.18 7.18
CA ASP A 152 6.40 1.31 7.76
C ASP A 152 6.11 2.61 7.00
N ALA A 153 5.93 2.53 5.69
CA ALA A 153 5.60 3.68 4.88
C ALA A 153 4.19 4.21 5.14
N PHE A 154 3.21 3.31 5.23
CA PHE A 154 1.86 3.66 5.64
C PHE A 154 1.81 4.14 7.09
N LEU A 155 2.59 3.54 7.99
CA LEU A 155 2.68 3.95 9.39
C LEU A 155 3.22 5.38 9.51
N SER A 156 4.30 5.68 8.79
CA SER A 156 4.87 7.03 8.73
C SER A 156 3.85 8.05 8.20
N TYR A 157 3.12 7.69 7.14
CA TYR A 157 2.06 8.54 6.59
C TYR A 157 0.93 8.78 7.59
N MET A 158 0.44 7.74 8.26
CA MET A 158 -0.64 7.83 9.24
C MET A 158 -0.24 8.65 10.46
N ILE A 159 0.97 8.45 10.99
CA ILE A 159 1.51 9.24 12.12
C ILE A 159 1.55 10.72 11.74
N VAL A 160 2.13 11.06 10.59
CA VAL A 160 2.23 12.46 10.14
C VAL A 160 0.84 13.06 9.89
N SER A 161 -0.08 12.30 9.30
CA SER A 161 -1.47 12.74 9.08
C SER A 161 -2.20 13.02 10.40
N LEU A 162 -2.09 12.12 11.38
CA LEU A 162 -2.72 12.26 12.69
C LEU A 162 -2.11 13.45 13.48
N LEU A 163 -0.78 13.60 13.45
CA LEU A 163 -0.11 14.76 14.03
C LEU A 163 -0.55 16.07 13.37
N GLN A 164 -0.72 16.08 12.04
CA GLN A 164 -1.18 17.26 11.33
C GLN A 164 -2.63 17.64 11.68
N GLN A 165 -3.49 16.64 11.91
CA GLN A 165 -4.85 16.85 12.41
C GLN A 165 -4.82 17.42 13.84
N ALA A 166 -4.02 16.83 14.73
CA ALA A 166 -3.88 17.29 16.12
C ALA A 166 -3.30 18.71 16.23
N LEU A 167 -2.41 19.11 15.32
CA LEU A 167 -1.76 20.42 15.30
C LEU A 167 -2.53 21.52 14.55
N GLY A 168 -3.72 21.24 14.01
CA GLY A 168 -4.60 22.25 13.41
C GLY A 168 -4.35 22.58 11.94
N GLY A 169 -3.80 21.66 11.13
CA GLY A 169 -3.92 21.75 9.66
C GLY A 169 -2.64 21.97 8.82
N PRO A 170 -2.79 22.25 7.50
CA PRO A 170 -1.83 21.81 6.47
C PRO A 170 -0.56 22.62 6.11
N PRO A 171 -0.07 23.65 6.83
CA PRO A 171 1.27 24.17 6.49
C PRO A 171 2.40 23.54 7.33
N ARG A 172 2.12 23.00 8.53
CA ARG A 172 3.18 22.64 9.48
C ARG A 172 3.98 21.40 9.06
N LEU A 173 3.30 20.35 8.59
CA LEU A 173 3.92 19.04 8.28
C LEU A 173 3.78 18.62 6.81
N ALA A 174 3.35 19.51 5.90
CA ALA A 174 3.11 19.17 4.50
C ALA A 174 4.33 18.54 3.78
N ARG A 175 5.55 18.98 4.12
CA ARG A 175 6.78 18.39 3.57
C ARG A 175 6.98 16.95 4.02
N LEU A 176 6.71 16.65 5.29
CA LEU A 176 6.81 15.29 5.84
C LEU A 176 5.71 14.39 5.26
N LEU A 177 4.50 14.90 5.09
CA LEU A 177 3.41 14.15 4.47
C LEU A 177 3.77 13.75 3.03
N LYS A 178 4.29 14.70 2.25
CA LYS A 178 4.77 14.45 0.88
C LYS A 178 5.97 13.49 0.84
N ALA A 179 6.84 13.53 1.85
CA ALA A 179 7.94 12.58 1.99
C ALA A 179 7.41 11.16 2.27
N ALA A 180 6.42 11.02 3.16
CA ALA A 180 5.78 9.74 3.45
C ALA A 180 5.06 9.17 2.21
N GLU A 181 4.36 10.00 1.42
CA GLU A 181 3.76 9.56 0.14
C GLU A 181 4.82 9.02 -0.84
N ARG A 182 5.97 9.68 -0.95
CA ARG A 182 7.08 9.21 -1.78
C ARG A 182 7.69 7.92 -1.26
N LEU A 183 7.75 7.75 0.06
CA LEU A 183 8.25 6.55 0.70
C LEU A 183 7.30 5.36 0.45
N ILE A 184 5.98 5.58 0.43
CA ILE A 184 5.00 4.55 -0.02
C ILE A 184 5.33 4.13 -1.46
N LEU A 185 5.47 5.08 -2.39
CA LEU A 185 5.82 4.76 -3.78
C LEU A 185 7.16 4.01 -3.89
N ALA A 186 8.17 4.42 -3.13
CA ALA A 186 9.47 3.77 -3.10
C ALA A 186 9.38 2.33 -2.57
N SER A 187 8.61 2.09 -1.50
CA SER A 187 8.41 0.77 -0.92
C SER A 187 7.68 -0.20 -1.85
N LEU A 188 6.86 0.31 -2.78
CA LEU A 188 6.15 -0.48 -3.79
C LEU A 188 6.99 -0.80 -5.03
N MET A 189 8.14 -0.14 -5.23
CA MET A 189 9.01 -0.36 -6.42
C MET A 189 9.44 -1.82 -6.63
N PRO A 190 9.78 -2.62 -5.59
CA PRO A 190 10.12 -4.02 -5.76
C PRO A 190 9.00 -4.87 -6.41
N ILE A 191 7.75 -4.42 -6.32
CA ILE A 191 6.58 -5.07 -6.94
C ILE A 191 6.25 -4.42 -8.29
N LEU A 192 6.24 -3.09 -8.34
CA LEU A 192 5.82 -2.34 -9.53
C LEU A 192 6.82 -2.47 -10.69
N LEU A 193 8.12 -2.46 -10.43
CA LEU A 193 9.13 -2.52 -11.49
C LEU A 193 9.10 -3.87 -12.25
N PRO A 194 9.09 -5.04 -11.59
CA PRO A 194 8.93 -6.30 -12.30
C PRO A 194 7.66 -6.38 -13.14
N LEU A 195 6.53 -5.88 -12.63
CA LEU A 195 5.26 -5.86 -13.37
C LEU A 195 5.36 -4.99 -14.63
N VAL A 196 5.99 -3.82 -14.53
CA VAL A 196 6.24 -2.95 -15.69
C VAL A 196 7.14 -3.64 -16.70
N VAL A 197 8.21 -4.29 -16.25
CA VAL A 197 9.12 -5.03 -17.14
C VAL A 197 8.40 -6.16 -17.87
N VAL A 198 7.61 -6.97 -17.16
CA VAL A 198 6.81 -8.05 -17.76
C VAL A 198 5.82 -7.51 -18.78
N ALA A 199 5.13 -6.42 -18.47
CA ALA A 199 4.20 -5.78 -19.40
C ALA A 199 4.91 -5.25 -20.65
N LEU A 200 6.05 -4.58 -20.50
CA LEU A 200 6.85 -4.05 -21.62
C LEU A 200 7.43 -5.16 -22.49
N LEU A 201 7.96 -6.22 -21.89
CA LEU A 201 8.46 -7.39 -22.61
C LEU A 201 7.34 -8.11 -23.36
N GLY A 202 6.19 -8.31 -22.73
CA GLY A 202 5.01 -8.90 -23.38
C GLY A 202 4.56 -8.07 -24.58
N ALA A 203 4.52 -6.74 -24.45
CA ALA A 203 4.20 -5.84 -25.55
C ALA A 203 5.26 -5.88 -26.67
N ALA A 204 6.55 -5.90 -26.32
CA ALA A 204 7.64 -5.97 -27.28
C ALA A 204 7.66 -7.29 -28.05
N LEU A 205 7.49 -8.42 -27.37
CA LEU A 205 7.40 -9.75 -27.98
C LEU A 205 6.17 -9.87 -28.88
N GLY A 206 5.03 -9.33 -28.44
CA GLY A 206 3.82 -9.23 -29.27
C GLY A 206 4.07 -8.42 -30.53
N ALA A 207 4.72 -7.26 -30.41
CA ALA A 207 5.06 -6.41 -31.54
C ALA A 207 6.04 -7.08 -32.52
N LEU A 208 7.05 -7.77 -31.99
CA LEU A 208 8.01 -8.51 -32.80
C LEU A 208 7.34 -9.67 -33.54
N LYS A 209 6.46 -10.42 -32.88
CA LYS A 209 5.67 -11.48 -33.52
C LYS A 209 4.81 -10.95 -34.66
N THR A 210 4.11 -9.83 -34.46
CA THR A 210 3.34 -9.18 -35.53
C THR A 210 4.24 -8.75 -36.69
N ARG A 211 5.42 -8.18 -36.39
CA ARG A 211 6.39 -7.77 -37.41
C ARG A 211 6.91 -8.94 -38.23
N LEU A 212 7.23 -10.06 -37.58
CA LEU A 212 7.73 -11.27 -38.24
C LEU A 212 6.66 -11.95 -39.10
N THR A 213 5.39 -11.91 -38.68
CA THR A 213 4.28 -12.56 -39.41
C THR A 213 3.71 -11.72 -40.56
N THR A 214 3.64 -10.40 -40.40
CA THR A 214 2.96 -9.50 -41.36
C THR A 214 3.91 -8.61 -42.15
N GLY A 215 5.19 -8.53 -41.76
CA GLY A 215 6.15 -7.59 -42.34
C GLY A 215 5.88 -6.12 -41.99
N ALA A 216 4.87 -5.82 -41.17
CA ALA A 216 4.50 -4.48 -40.72
C ALA A 216 4.58 -4.36 -39.20
N TRP A 217 4.88 -3.17 -38.67
CA TRP A 217 4.82 -2.93 -37.23
C TRP A 217 3.35 -2.80 -36.77
N PRO A 218 2.99 -3.25 -35.55
CA PRO A 218 1.63 -3.10 -35.05
C PRO A 218 1.27 -1.62 -34.93
N ARG A 219 0.20 -1.20 -35.60
CA ARG A 219 -0.39 0.14 -35.46
C ARG A 219 -1.64 0.07 -34.61
N ASN A 220 -1.68 0.87 -33.56
CA ASN A 220 -2.88 1.03 -32.75
C ASN A 220 -3.80 2.09 -33.40
N GLU A 221 -4.62 1.66 -34.36
CA GLU A 221 -5.53 2.55 -35.09
C GLU A 221 -6.54 3.25 -34.16
N GLU A 222 -6.98 2.60 -33.08
CA GLU A 222 -7.89 3.21 -32.10
C GLU A 222 -7.23 4.34 -31.31
N PHE A 223 -5.95 4.20 -30.97
CA PHE A 223 -5.19 5.28 -30.36
C PHE A 223 -5.00 6.43 -31.35
N ILE A 224 -4.66 6.12 -32.61
CA ILE A 224 -4.50 7.12 -33.68
C ILE A 224 -5.82 7.87 -33.92
N ALA A 225 -6.95 7.17 -33.97
CA ALA A 225 -8.27 7.77 -34.12
C ALA A 225 -8.61 8.69 -32.93
N ARG A 226 -8.34 8.26 -31.69
CA ARG A 226 -8.51 9.10 -30.49
C ARG A 226 -7.61 10.34 -30.49
N GLN A 227 -6.36 10.22 -30.95
CA GLN A 227 -5.43 11.35 -31.06
C GLN A 227 -5.80 12.31 -32.21
N LYS A 228 -6.32 11.78 -33.33
CA LYS A 228 -6.88 12.58 -34.43
C LYS A 228 -8.12 13.36 -33.98
N ALA A 229 -9.04 12.71 -33.26
CA ALA A 229 -10.22 13.35 -32.69
C ALA A 229 -9.87 14.47 -31.69
N LYS A 230 -8.74 14.33 -30.99
CA LYS A 230 -8.20 15.37 -30.10
C LYS A 230 -7.38 16.46 -30.82
N GLY A 231 -7.24 16.41 -32.14
CA GLY A 231 -6.50 17.40 -32.94
C GLY A 231 -4.98 17.41 -32.70
N LEU A 232 -4.44 16.48 -31.92
CA LEU A 232 -3.04 16.48 -31.48
C LEU A 232 -2.08 16.12 -32.62
N LEU A 233 -2.51 15.30 -33.57
CA LEU A 233 -1.70 14.90 -34.72
C LEU A 233 -1.60 15.98 -35.81
N GLY A 234 -2.53 16.94 -35.85
CA GLY A 234 -2.48 18.07 -36.77
C GLY A 234 -1.39 19.10 -36.43
N ARG A 235 -1.00 19.20 -35.15
CA ARG A 235 0.06 20.12 -34.69
C ARG A 235 1.47 19.74 -35.15
N PHE A 236 1.68 18.49 -35.54
CA PHE A 236 2.97 17.97 -36.01
C PHE A 236 3.03 17.77 -37.53
N GLY A 237 1.99 18.16 -38.27
CA GLY A 237 2.02 18.17 -39.73
C GLY A 237 3.11 19.11 -40.22
N ARG A 238 4.13 18.57 -40.90
CA ARG A 238 5.15 19.38 -41.59
C ARG A 238 4.44 20.41 -42.46
N LYS A 239 4.73 21.71 -42.26
CA LYS A 239 4.38 22.74 -43.24
C LYS A 239 5.00 22.34 -44.58
N ALA A 240 4.19 22.33 -45.63
CA ALA A 240 4.70 22.11 -46.97
C ALA A 240 5.78 23.17 -47.27
N PRO A 241 6.90 22.80 -47.93
CA PRO A 241 7.87 23.79 -48.37
C PRO A 241 7.17 24.81 -49.29
N PRO A 242 7.53 26.10 -49.20
CA PRO A 242 6.95 27.12 -50.06
C PRO A 242 7.20 26.75 -51.52
N SER A 243 6.15 26.78 -52.33
CA SER A 243 6.23 26.63 -53.78
C SER A 243 6.96 27.85 -54.35
N GLU A 244 8.08 27.61 -55.02
CA GLU A 244 8.75 28.58 -55.91
C GLU A 244 7.90 28.86 -57.16
#